data_AF-T1AAS4-F1
#
_entry.id   AF-T1AAS4-F1
#
_cell.length_a   1.000
_cell.length_b   1.000
_cell.length_c   1.000
_cell.angle_alpha   90.00
_cell.angle_beta   90.00
_cell.angle_gamma   90.00
#
_symmetry.space_group_name_H-M   'P 1'
#
loop_
_entity.id
_entity.type
_entity.pdbx_description
1 polymer ?
#
loop_
_entity_poly.entity_id
_entity_poly.type
_entity_poly.pdbx_seq_one_letter_code
_entity_poly.pdbx_strand_id
1 'polypeptide(L)'
;TFDGSVIVMGDVNAGAEIVATGDVLVFGNLRGIVHAGARGDEEARVCAWRLQPVQLRIGRLIARPPDGAAEEALVPEMASVSEGRVVIERVARLEEGRTARG
;
A
#
# COMPACT_ATOMS: atom_id res chain seq x y z
N THR A 1 13.15 -9.95 4.03
CA THR A 1 12.72 -9.54 2.68
C THR A 1 12.33 -10.75 1.86
N PHE A 2 11.16 -10.73 1.25
CA PHE A 2 10.69 -11.72 0.27
C PHE A 2 11.02 -11.27 -1.15
N ASP A 3 11.46 -12.19 -2.01
CA ASP A 3 11.78 -11.88 -3.41
C ASP A 3 10.56 -12.12 -4.31
N GLY A 4 9.77 -11.05 -4.52
CA GLY A 4 8.51 -11.04 -5.23
C GLY A 4 7.48 -10.18 -4.52
N SER A 5 6.21 -10.34 -4.93
CA SER A 5 5.07 -9.67 -4.28
C SER A 5 4.54 -10.49 -3.11
N VAL A 6 4.01 -9.81 -2.09
CA VAL A 6 3.41 -10.44 -0.90
C VAL A 6 1.92 -10.14 -0.86
N ILE A 7 1.12 -11.18 -0.62
CA ILE A 7 -0.31 -11.04 -0.33
C ILE A 7 -0.56 -11.52 1.09
N VAL A 8 -1.21 -10.67 1.89
CA VAL A 8 -1.66 -10.99 3.25
C VAL A 8 -3.17 -11.11 3.27
N MET A 9 -3.66 -12.27 3.72
CA MET A 9 -5.07 -12.54 3.93
C MET A 9 -5.44 -12.24 5.39
N GLY A 10 -5.72 -10.96 5.68
CA GLY A 10 -6.05 -10.48 7.01
C GLY A 10 -5.28 -9.23 7.41
N ASP A 11 -5.28 -8.94 8.70
CA ASP A 11 -4.66 -7.75 9.27
C ASP A 11 -3.14 -7.89 9.43
N VAL A 12 -2.44 -6.78 9.25
CA VAL A 12 -1.03 -6.61 9.60
C VAL A 12 -0.96 -5.65 10.77
N ASN A 13 -0.83 -6.18 11.97
CA ASN A 13 -0.90 -5.38 13.19
C ASN A 13 0.40 -4.61 13.49
N ALA A 14 0.30 -3.65 14.41
CA ALA A 14 1.47 -2.93 14.91
C ALA A 14 2.52 -3.92 15.45
N GLY A 15 3.80 -3.68 15.15
CA GLY A 15 4.91 -4.58 15.46
C GLY A 15 5.22 -5.62 14.39
N ALA A 16 4.36 -5.80 13.37
CA ALA A 16 4.69 -6.59 12.19
C ALA A 16 5.49 -5.77 11.16
N GLU A 17 6.34 -6.46 10.40
CA GLU A 17 7.10 -5.89 9.29
C GLU A 17 6.97 -6.77 8.03
N ILE A 18 6.61 -6.15 6.91
CA ILE A 18 6.58 -6.77 5.59
C ILE A 18 7.61 -6.08 4.70
N VAL A 19 8.53 -6.85 4.13
CA VAL A 19 9.51 -6.33 3.17
C VAL A 19 9.49 -7.21 1.92
N ALA A 20 9.14 -6.65 0.77
CA ALA A 20 8.95 -7.32 -0.51
C ALA A 20 9.73 -6.61 -1.62
N THR A 21 10.31 -7.35 -2.57
CA THR A 21 10.95 -6.74 -3.74
C THR A 21 9.94 -6.30 -4.80
N GLY A 22 8.71 -6.82 -4.77
CA GLY A 22 7.57 -6.37 -5.57
C GLY A 22 6.49 -5.68 -4.73
N ASP A 23 5.22 -5.90 -5.11
CA ASP A 23 4.05 -5.29 -4.48
C ASP A 23 3.71 -5.90 -3.12
N VAL A 24 2.93 -5.16 -2.32
CA VAL A 24 2.32 -5.68 -1.08
C VAL A 24 0.82 -5.43 -1.10
N LEU A 25 0.02 -6.50 -1.03
CA LEU A 25 -1.43 -6.42 -0.92
C LEU A 25 -1.88 -6.99 0.43
N VAL A 26 -2.67 -6.22 1.16
CA VAL A 26 -3.21 -6.60 2.47
C VAL A 26 -4.73 -6.58 2.40
N PHE A 27 -5.36 -7.74 2.41
CA PHE A 27 -6.82 -7.86 2.51
C PHE A 27 -7.26 -7.68 3.97
N GLY A 28 -7.03 -6.48 4.51
CA GLY A 28 -7.24 -6.14 5.92
C GLY A 28 -6.69 -4.76 6.27
N ASN A 29 -6.54 -4.51 7.57
CA ASN A 29 -5.93 -3.29 8.10
C ASN A 29 -4.40 -3.42 8.14
N LEU A 30 -3.69 -2.47 7.54
CA LEU A 30 -2.23 -2.39 7.61
C LEU A 30 -1.81 -1.36 8.66
N ARG A 31 -1.41 -1.82 9.85
CA ARG A 31 -0.93 -1.03 11.00
C ARG A 31 0.58 -1.20 11.29
N GLY A 32 1.22 -2.17 10.64
CA GLY A 32 2.65 -2.46 10.80
C GLY A 32 3.56 -1.56 9.96
N ILE A 33 4.78 -2.06 9.73
CA ILE A 33 5.75 -1.49 8.78
C ILE A 33 5.61 -2.26 7.45
N VAL A 34 5.63 -1.53 6.33
CA VAL A 34 5.64 -2.12 5.00
C VAL A 34 6.72 -1.48 4.13
N HIS A 35 7.42 -2.30 3.35
CA HIS A 35 8.39 -1.89 2.36
C HIS A 35 8.20 -2.70 1.08
N ALA A 36 7.51 -2.11 0.10
CA ALA A 36 7.36 -2.63 -1.24
C ALA A 36 8.50 -2.13 -2.13
N GLY A 37 8.82 -2.87 -3.19
CA GLY A 37 9.88 -2.46 -4.12
C GLY A 37 11.26 -2.40 -3.46
N ALA A 38 11.55 -3.25 -2.47
CA ALA A 38 12.71 -3.11 -1.58
C ALA A 38 14.09 -3.15 -2.25
N ARG A 39 14.17 -3.47 -3.55
CA ARG A 39 15.36 -3.37 -4.39
C ARG A 39 15.45 -2.05 -5.18
N GLY A 40 14.66 -1.04 -4.80
CA GLY A 40 14.64 0.27 -5.43
C GLY A 40 13.57 0.42 -6.51
N ASP A 41 12.59 -0.48 -6.56
CA ASP A 41 11.47 -0.37 -7.49
C ASP A 41 10.44 0.65 -6.94
N GLU A 42 10.40 1.83 -7.55
CA GLU A 42 9.45 2.89 -7.21
C GLU A 42 8.08 2.69 -7.91
N GLU A 43 7.95 1.75 -8.84
CA GLU A 43 6.68 1.40 -9.48
C GLU A 43 5.82 0.48 -8.62
N ALA A 44 6.44 -0.22 -7.66
CA ALA A 44 5.75 -1.09 -6.72
C ALA A 44 4.62 -0.36 -5.97
N ARG A 45 3.59 -1.11 -5.59
CA ARG A 45 2.39 -0.59 -4.92
C ARG A 45 2.17 -1.27 -3.58
N VAL A 46 1.53 -0.53 -2.67
CA VAL A 46 0.96 -1.09 -1.44
C VAL A 46 -0.54 -0.85 -1.45
N CYS A 47 -1.34 -1.91 -1.34
CA CYS A 47 -2.79 -1.81 -1.28
C CYS A 47 -3.30 -2.43 0.02
N ALA A 48 -4.23 -1.76 0.70
CA ALA A 48 -4.91 -2.32 1.87
C ALA A 48 -6.36 -1.85 1.95
N TRP A 49 -7.20 -2.53 2.73
CA TRP A 49 -8.52 -1.96 3.06
C TRP A 49 -8.43 -0.70 3.90
N ARG A 50 -7.39 -0.60 4.74
CA ARG A 50 -6.99 0.62 5.44
C ARG A 50 -5.48 0.70 5.52
N LEU A 51 -4.92 1.81 5.05
CA LEU A 51 -3.51 2.14 5.16
C LEU A 51 -3.27 3.01 6.39
N GLN A 52 -3.05 2.36 7.54
CA GLN A 52 -2.63 3.01 8.78
C GLN A 52 -1.23 2.58 9.24
N PRO A 53 -0.23 2.43 8.34
CA PRO A 53 1.06 1.89 8.73
C PRO A 53 1.81 2.88 9.61
N VAL A 54 2.55 2.35 10.60
CA VAL A 54 3.53 3.16 11.35
C VAL A 54 4.59 3.74 10.40
N GLN A 55 4.94 2.97 9.37
CA GLN A 55 5.83 3.39 8.30
C GLN A 55 5.50 2.65 7.01
N LEU A 56 5.42 3.40 5.91
CA LEU A 56 5.28 2.87 4.56
C LEU A 56 6.50 3.25 3.73
N ARG A 57 7.04 2.29 2.98
CA ARG A 57 8.12 2.50 2.03
C ARG A 57 7.78 1.91 0.67
N ILE A 58 8.13 2.63 -0.39
CA ILE A 58 8.09 2.17 -1.77
C ILE A 58 9.44 2.55 -2.39
N GLY A 59 10.22 1.55 -2.78
CA GLY A 59 11.62 1.77 -3.17
C GLY A 59 12.38 2.49 -2.06
N ARG A 60 13.02 3.62 -2.39
CA ARG A 60 13.75 4.45 -1.41
C ARG A 60 12.89 5.47 -0.67
N LEU A 61 11.63 5.63 -1.05
CA LEU A 61 10.75 6.67 -0.52
C LEU A 61 10.06 6.19 0.75
N ILE A 62 9.93 7.11 1.71
CA ILE A 62 9.32 6.83 3.02
C ILE A 62 8.14 7.78 3.19
N ALA A 63 7.00 7.22 3.59
CA ALA A 63 5.83 7.97 4.03
C ALA A 63 5.38 7.53 5.41
N ARG A 64 4.82 8.49 6.14
CA ARG A 64 4.12 8.29 7.40
C ARG A 64 2.74 8.95 7.26
N PRO A 65 1.65 8.26 7.66
CA PRO A 65 0.35 8.90 7.74
C PRO A 65 0.41 10.08 8.73
N PRO A 66 -0.37 11.16 8.51
CA PRO A 66 -0.52 12.20 9.52
C PRO A 66 -1.14 11.62 10.81
N ASP A 67 -0.70 12.13 11.96
CA ASP A 67 -1.19 11.67 13.26
C ASP A 67 -2.70 11.90 13.40
N GLY A 68 -3.43 10.88 13.87
CA GLY A 68 -4.85 11.01 14.22
C GLY A 68 -5.84 10.97 13.04
N ALA A 69 -5.46 10.39 11.89
CA ALA A 69 -6.40 10.12 10.80
C ALA A 69 -7.60 9.33 11.33
N ALA A 70 -8.81 9.89 11.17
CA ALA A 70 -10.05 9.32 11.69
C ALA A 70 -10.30 7.93 11.10
N GLU A 71 -11.02 7.07 11.83
CA GLU A 71 -11.57 5.83 11.28
C GLU A 71 -12.65 6.17 10.25
N GLU A 72 -12.22 6.50 9.03
CA GLU A 72 -13.12 6.60 7.89
C GLU A 72 -13.62 5.20 7.49
N ALA A 73 -14.69 5.17 6.69
CA ALA A 73 -15.30 3.96 6.16
C ALA A 73 -14.24 3.03 5.52
N LEU A 74 -14.50 1.72 5.54
CA LEU A 74 -13.63 0.69 4.96
C LEU A 74 -13.59 0.82 3.42
N VAL A 75 -12.80 1.77 2.91
CA VAL A 75 -12.57 1.99 1.49
C VAL A 75 -11.14 1.58 1.19
N PRO A 76 -10.90 0.63 0.27
CA PRO A 76 -9.54 0.25 -0.07
C PRO A 76 -8.71 1.45 -0.53
N GLU A 77 -7.46 1.48 -0.10
CA GLU A 77 -6.49 2.53 -0.40
C GLU A 77 -5.26 1.92 -1.06
N MET A 78 -4.69 2.66 -2.00
CA MET A 78 -3.45 2.30 -2.67
C MET A 78 -2.42 3.41 -2.47
N ALA A 79 -1.25 3.02 -2.00
CA ALA A 79 -0.05 3.84 -2.00
C ALA A 79 0.77 3.56 -3.27
N SER A 80 1.19 4.63 -3.92
CA SER A 80 2.00 4.63 -5.14
C SER A 80 3.01 5.78 -5.09
N VAL A 81 4.03 5.73 -5.95
CA VAL A 81 4.94 6.87 -6.14
C VAL A 81 4.41 7.74 -7.28
N SER A 82 4.30 9.04 -7.02
CA SER A 82 4.02 10.07 -8.02
C SER A 82 4.87 11.30 -7.72
N GLU A 83 5.52 11.85 -8.75
CA GLU A 83 6.40 13.02 -8.64
C GLU A 83 7.45 12.92 -7.50
N GLY A 84 8.01 11.71 -7.30
CA GLY A 84 9.04 11.44 -6.29
C GLY A 84 8.52 11.46 -4.85
N ARG A 85 7.21 11.36 -4.64
CA ARG A 85 6.55 11.28 -3.33
C ARG A 85 5.60 10.10 -3.31
N VAL A 86 5.36 9.55 -2.12
CA VAL A 86 4.30 8.57 -1.97
C VAL A 86 2.96 9.29 -1.86
N VAL A 87 2.01 8.88 -2.69
CA VAL A 87 0.63 9.35 -2.71
C VAL A 87 -0.27 8.19 -2.31
N ILE A 88 -1.30 8.48 -1.50
CA ILE A 88 -2.30 7.50 -1.08
C ILE A 88 -3.64 7.93 -1.68
N GLU A 89 -4.26 7.03 -2.43
CA GLU A 89 -5.55 7.26 -3.10
C GLU A 89 -6.55 6.17 -2.71
N ARG A 90 -7.82 6.56 -2.55
CA ARG A 90 -8.91 5.59 -2.42
C ARG A 90 -9.12 4.90 -3.77
N VAL A 91 -9.09 3.58 -3.76
CA VAL A 91 -9.37 2.77 -4.94
C VAL A 91 -10.88 2.85 -5.20
N ALA A 92 -11.26 3.63 -6.22
CA ALA A 92 -12.63 3.69 -6.67
C ALA A 92 -13.07 2.30 -7.15
N ARG A 93 -14.34 1.96 -6.88
CA ARG A 93 -14.98 0.78 -7.44
C ARG A 93 -14.78 0.83 -8.96
N LEU A 94 -14.21 -0.23 -9.53
CA LEU A 94 -14.28 -0.44 -10.98
C LEU A 94 -15.76 -0.60 -11.30
N GLU A 95 -16.39 0.44 -11.82
CA GLU A 95 -17.64 0.27 -12.55
C GLU A 95 -17.29 -0.60 -13.76
N GLU A 96 -17.81 -1.83 -13.81
CA GLU A 96 -17.64 -2.71 -14.96
C GLU A 96 -18.18 -2.00 -16.21
N GLY A 97 -17.27 -1.46 -17.03
CA GLY A 97 -17.64 -0.90 -18.32
C GLY A 97 -16.85 0.33 -18.74
N ARG A 98 -15.58 0.13 -19.14
CA ARG A 98 -14.99 0.87 -20.27
C ARG A 98 -13.84 0.09 -20.87
N THR A 99 -14.21 -0.97 -21.57
CA THR A 99 -13.50 -1.35 -22.80
C THR A 99 -13.57 -0.15 -23.75
N ALA A 100 -12.44 0.50 -23.96
CA ALA A 100 -12.13 1.18 -25.22
C ALA A 100 -10.61 1.33 -25.31
N ARG A 101 -9.94 0.24 -25.69
CA ARG A 101 -8.79 0.36 -26.57
C ARG A 101 -9.34 0.84 -27.92
N GLY A 102 -8.74 1.91 -28.45
CA GLY A 102 -9.00 2.49 -29.76
C GLY A 102 -8.08 3.67 -29.93
#